data_AF-A0A965KIS2-F1
#
_entry.id   AF-A0A965KIS2-F1
#
_cell.length_a   1.000
_cell.length_b   1.000
_cell.length_c   1.000
_cell.angle_alpha   90.00
_cell.angle_beta   90.00
_cell.angle_gamma   90.00
#
_symmetry.space_group_name_H-M   'P 1'
#
loop_
_entity.id
_entity.type
_entity.pdbx_description
1 polymer ?
#
loop_
_entity_poly.entity_id
_entity_poly.type
_entity_poly.pdbx_seq_one_letter_code
_entity_poly.pdbx_strand_id
1 'polypeptide(L)' 'MNTPKAKFSVIAGSPSADELTAIELALANHRREELKPVVKRSVWAMPLMRTQLPQTVKFGSGRNF' A
#
# COMPACT_ATOMS: atom_id res chain seq x y z
N MET A 1 8.33 -20.37 28.14
CA MET A 1 9.79 -20.13 28.12
C MET A 1 10.04 -18.90 27.27
N ASN A 2 10.57 -17.81 27.84
CA ASN A 2 10.96 -16.63 27.05
C ASN A 2 12.29 -16.93 26.38
N THR A 3 12.28 -17.14 25.07
CA THR A 3 13.51 -17.27 24.28
C THR A 3 14.27 -15.95 24.32
N PRO A 4 15.57 -15.94 24.66
CA PRO A 4 16.36 -14.72 24.59
C PRO A 4 16.32 -14.18 23.16
N LYS A 5 16.04 -12.88 22.99
CA LYS A 5 16.10 -12.23 21.67
C LYS A 5 17.51 -12.42 21.11
N ALA A 6 17.62 -13.10 19.97
CA ALA A 6 18.88 -13.20 19.24
C ALA A 6 19.40 -11.79 18.95
N LYS A 7 20.65 -11.52 19.34
CA LYS A 7 21.34 -10.27 19.04
C LYS A 7 22.16 -10.50 17.78
N PHE A 8 21.78 -9.84 16.67
CA PHE A 8 22.51 -9.91 15.40
C PHE A 8 23.50 -8.75 15.31
N SER A 9 24.76 -9.04 14.97
CA SER A 9 25.81 -8.03 14.84
C SER A 9 25.67 -7.19 13.57
N VAL A 10 25.08 -7.78 12.52
CA VAL A 10 24.62 -7.08 11.30
C VAL A 10 23.85 -5.79 11.61
N ILE A 11 22.99 -5.78 12.63
CA ILE A 11 22.12 -4.62 12.95
C ILE A 11 22.98 -3.41 13.37
N ALA A 12 24.14 -3.65 13.97
CA ALA A 12 25.08 -2.62 14.39
C ALA A 12 26.02 -2.16 13.26
N GLY A 13 25.88 -2.70 12.04
CA GLY A 13 26.71 -2.34 10.88
C GLY A 13 28.04 -3.07 10.79
N SER A 14 28.34 -3.98 11.72
CA SER A 14 29.55 -4.81 11.73
C SER A 14 29.16 -6.29 11.64
N PRO A 15 28.79 -6.80 10.44
CA PRO A 15 28.39 -8.20 10.28
C PRO A 15 29.54 -9.15 10.59
N SER A 16 29.23 -10.28 11.24
CA SER A 16 30.18 -11.39 11.32
C SER A 16 30.33 -12.08 9.96
N ALA A 17 31.40 -12.83 9.75
CA ALA A 17 31.61 -13.57 8.50
C ALA A 17 30.46 -14.55 8.21
N ASP A 18 29.96 -15.23 9.25
CA ASP A 18 28.85 -16.18 9.12
C ASP A 18 27.54 -15.47 8.74
N GLU A 19 27.26 -14.32 9.37
CA GLU A 19 26.08 -13.52 9.04
C GLU A 19 26.15 -12.99 7.59
N LEU A 20 27.34 -12.61 7.13
CA LEU A 20 27.54 -12.16 5.76
C LEU A 20 27.23 -13.26 4.74
N THR A 21 27.76 -14.47 4.95
CA THR A 21 27.50 -15.62 4.06
C THR A 21 26.02 -16.01 4.04
N ALA A 22 25.35 -15.94 5.19
CA ALA A 22 23.91 -16.21 5.30
C ALA A 22 23.08 -15.18 4.52
N ILE A 23 23.46 -13.89 4.57
CA ILE A 23 22.79 -12.83 3.81
C ILE A 23 23.00 -13.01 2.31
N GLU A 24 24.21 -13.34 1.88
CA GLU A 24 24.52 -13.60 0.46
C GLU A 24 23.68 -14.77 -0.09
N LEU A 25 23.59 -15.86 0.68
CA LEU A 25 22.77 -17.02 0.32
C LEU A 25 21.27 -16.67 0.28
N ALA A 26 20.79 -15.86 1.23
CA ALA A 26 19.41 -15.38 1.23
C ALA A 26 19.13 -14.50 0.01
N LEU A 27 20.04 -13.60 -0.34
CA LEU A 27 19.93 -12.71 -1.50
C LEU A 27 19.95 -13.49 -2.82
N ALA A 28 20.81 -14.51 -2.94
CA ALA A 28 20.88 -15.36 -4.13
C ALA A 28 19.56 -16.12 -4.38
N ASN A 29 18.90 -16.55 -3.30
CA ASN A 29 17.63 -17.28 -3.37
C ASN A 29 16.39 -16.37 -3.37
N HIS A 30 16.55 -15.07 -3.11
CA HIS A 30 15.43 -14.14 -3.01
C HIS A 30 14.86 -13.80 -4.38
N ARG A 31 13.66 -14.31 -4.68
CA ARG A 31 12.88 -13.91 -5.85
C ARG A 31 12.37 -12.49 -5.63
N ARG A 32 12.88 -11.52 -6.40
CA ARG A 32 12.38 -10.14 -6.39
C ARG A 32 10.94 -10.10 -6.91
N GLU A 33 9.99 -9.83 -6.02
CA GLU A 33 8.62 -9.51 -6.39
C GLU A 33 8.47 -7.99 -6.53
N GLU A 34 8.42 -7.52 -7.77
CA GLU A 34 8.05 -6.13 -8.05
C GLU A 34 6.54 -5.97 -7.89
N LEU A 35 6.11 -5.67 -6.67
CA LEU A 35 4.74 -5.29 -6.38
C LEU A 35 4.45 -3.95 -7.04
N LYS A 36 3.91 -3.99 -8.27
CA LYS A 36 3.32 -2.80 -8.89
C LYS A 36 2.21 -2.32 -7.96
N PRO A 37 2.24 -1.06 -7.49
CA PRO A 37 1.17 -0.56 -6.64
C PRO A 37 -0.12 -0.62 -7.45
N VAL A 38 -0.99 -1.58 -7.11
CA VAL A 38 -2.36 -1.59 -7.60
C VAL A 38 -3.04 -0.45 -6.86
N VAL A 39 -3.08 0.72 -7.50
CA VAL A 39 -4.00 1.78 -7.08
C VAL A 39 -5.39 1.19 -7.23
N LYS A 40 -5.92 0.62 -6.15
CA LYS A 40 -7.33 0.29 -6.05
C LYS A 40 -8.05 1.62 -6.15
N ARG A 41 -8.43 2.02 -7.36
CA ARG A 41 -9.45 3.06 -7.57
C ARG A 41 -10.69 2.49 -6.92
N SER A 42 -10.87 2.75 -5.63
CA SER A 42 -12.06 2.30 -4.93
C SER A 42 -13.24 2.90 -5.70
N VAL A 43 -14.20 2.05 -6.08
CA VAL A 43 -15.51 2.52 -6.53
C VAL A 43 -16.14 3.42 -5.46
N TRP A 44 -15.71 3.25 -4.20
CA TRP A 44 -16.05 4.08 -3.05
C TRP A 44 -15.66 5.56 -3.17
N ALA A 45 -14.64 5.90 -3.97
CA ALA A 45 -14.25 7.28 -4.25
C ALA A 45 -14.77 7.78 -5.62
N MET A 46 -15.68 7.03 -6.26
CA MET A 46 -16.43 7.59 -7.38
C MET A 46 -17.30 8.71 -6.82
N PRO A 47 -17.20 9.96 -7.31
CA PRO A 47 -18.05 11.04 -6.84
C PRO A 47 -19.51 10.67 -7.09
N LEU A 48 -20.25 10.32 -6.03
CA LEU A 48 -21.68 9.92 -6.09
C LEU A 48 -22.53 10.97 -6.80
N MET A 49 -22.09 12.24 -6.80
CA MET A 49 -22.80 13.37 -7.40
C MET A 49 -22.49 13.64 -8.88
N ARG A 50 -21.89 12.70 -9.62
CA ARG A 50 -21.69 12.90 -11.08
C ARG A 50 -22.94 12.62 -11.92
N THR A 51 -23.95 12.01 -11.36
CA THR A 51 -25.25 11.83 -12.02
C THR A 51 -26.25 12.81 -11.42
N GLN A 52 -26.92 13.59 -12.27
CA GLN A 52 -28.02 14.44 -11.82
C GLN A 52 -29.07 13.56 -11.12
N LEU A 53 -29.49 13.94 -9.92
CA LEU A 53 -30.62 13.29 -9.24
C LEU A 53 -31.86 13.41 -10.15
N PRO A 54 -32.71 12.38 -10.26
CA PRO A 54 -33.91 12.42 -11.10
C PRO A 54 -34.83 13.60 -10.78
N GLN A 55 -34.76 14.10 -9.55
CA GLN A 55 -35.50 15.25 -9.06
C GLN A 55 -34.61 16.50 -9.11
N THR A 56 -34.32 17.01 -10.31
CA THR A 56 -33.65 18.31 -10.43
C THR A 56 -34.65 19.40 -10.06
N VAL A 57 -34.59 19.92 -8.82
CA VAL A 57 -35.33 21.13 -8.48
C VAL A 57 -34.65 22.29 -9.21
N LYS A 58 -35.29 22.82 -10.26
CA LYS A 58 -34.80 24.05 -10.91
C LYS A 58 -35.00 25.19 -9.92
N PHE A 59 -33.92 25.67 -9.32
CA PHE A 59 -33.96 26.87 -8.50
C PHE A 59 -33.87 28.10 -9.42
N GLY A 60 -34.98 28.80 -9.60
CA GLY A 60 -35.09 29.95 -10.49
C GLY A 60 -36.51 30.13 -11.01
N SER A 61 -37.07 31.32 -10.78
CA SER A 61 -38.47 31.70 -11.03
C SER A 61 -38.88 31.54 -12.50
N GLY A 62 -39.55 30.45 -12.85
CA GLY A 62 -40.41 30.39 -14.03
C GLY A 62 -41.82 30.83 -13.69
N ARG A 63 -42.13 32.12 -13.89
CA ARG A 63 -43.50 32.49 -14.32
C ARG A 63 -43.54 32.29 -15.84
N ASN A 64 -44.69 31.82 -16.33
CA ASN A 64 -45.09 31.61 -17.74
C ASN A 64 -44.51 30.31 -18.33
N PHE A 65 -45.26 29.26 -18.68
CA PHE A 65 -46.67 29.06 -19.03
C PHE A 65 -47.17 27.71 -18.50
#